data_AF-A0AB37U7T1-F1
#
_entry.id   AF-A0AB37U7T1-F1
#
_cell.length_a   1.000
_cell.length_b   1.000
_cell.length_c   1.000
_cell.angle_alpha   90.00
_cell.angle_beta   90.00
_cell.angle_gamma   90.00
#
_symmetry.space_group_name_H-M   'P 1'
#
loop_
_entity.id
_entity.type
_entity.pdbx_description
1 polymer ?
#
loop_
_entity_poly.entity_id
_entity_poly.type
_entity_poly.pdbx_seq_one_letter_code
_entity_poly.pdbx_strand_id
1 'polypeptide(L)' 'MRVRVETVIRDEVGNILSQLAAHEIDLGTQSLHDIEGAVENWKQQALPEIEASLLNQAQNQFTQEVKKPARQL' A
#
# COMPACT_ATOMS: atom_id res chain seq x y z
N MET A 1 1.99 -13.32 -19.85
CA MET A 1 3.08 -12.32 -19.76
C MET A 1 3.23 -11.95 -18.31
N ARG A 2 4.43 -11.94 -17.74
CA ARG A 2 4.61 -11.54 -16.33
C ARG A 2 4.95 -10.06 -16.23
N VAL A 3 4.32 -9.39 -15.29
CA VAL A 3 4.65 -8.00 -14.94
C VAL A 3 4.85 -7.89 -13.44
N ARG A 4 5.61 -6.87 -13.05
CA ARG A 4 5.90 -6.55 -11.66
C ARG A 4 5.14 -5.29 -11.29
N VAL A 5 4.32 -5.37 -10.25
CA VAL A 5 3.55 -4.24 -9.73
C VAL A 5 4.17 -3.76 -8.43
N GLU A 6 4.43 -2.46 -8.35
CA GLU A 6 4.97 -1.81 -7.18
C GLU A 6 3.91 -0.87 -6.60
N THR A 7 3.76 -0.87 -5.27
CA THR A 7 2.83 0.02 -4.58
C THR A 7 3.58 0.97 -3.67
N VAL A 8 3.39 2.27 -3.90
CA VAL A 8 3.99 3.34 -3.11
C VAL A 8 2.86 4.21 -2.54
N ILE A 9 2.83 4.33 -1.22
CA ILE A 9 1.89 5.19 -0.50
C ILE A 9 2.59 6.53 -0.26
N ARG A 10 1.94 7.62 -0.67
CA ARG A 10 2.45 8.98 -0.51
C ARG A 10 1.48 9.85 0.27
N ASP A 11 2.01 10.83 0.97
CA ASP A 11 1.18 11.91 1.54
C ASP A 11 0.75 12.92 0.46
N GLU A 12 -0.05 13.90 0.86
CA GLU A 12 -0.59 14.94 -0.02
C GLU A 12 0.49 15.83 -0.66
N VAL A 13 1.69 15.88 -0.07
CA VAL A 13 2.85 16.65 -0.57
C VAL A 13 3.81 15.80 -1.41
N GLY A 14 3.51 14.51 -1.57
CA GLY A 14 4.26 13.57 -2.40
C GLY A 14 5.38 12.81 -1.68
N ASN A 15 5.55 12.99 -0.36
CA ASN A 15 6.54 12.23 0.41
C ASN A 15 6.11 10.77 0.52
N ILE A 16 7.08 9.85 0.45
CA ILE A 16 6.80 8.42 0.57
C ILE A 16 6.54 8.09 2.04
N LEU A 17 5.34 7.61 2.33
CA LEU A 17 4.96 7.09 3.64
C LEU A 17 5.29 5.62 3.79
N SER A 18 5.13 4.84 2.70
CA SER A 18 5.46 3.41 2.66
C SER A 18 5.67 2.95 1.22
N GLN A 19 6.47 1.91 1.06
CA GLN A 19 6.62 1.17 -0.18
C GLN A 19 6.47 -0.30 0.14
N LEU A 20 5.45 -0.92 -0.45
CA LEU A 20 5.15 -2.33 -0.24
C LEU A 20 6.07 -3.21 -1.09
N ALA A 21 6.15 -4.49 -0.72
CA ALA A 21 6.84 -5.47 -1.54
C ALA A 21 6.19 -5.51 -2.93
N ALA A 22 7.01 -5.66 -3.96
CA ALA A 22 6.51 -5.78 -5.32
C ALA A 22 5.88 -7.16 -5.53
N HIS A 23 4.72 -7.20 -6.21
CA HIS A 23 4.06 -8.46 -6.58
C HIS A 23 4.30 -8.76 -8.06
N GLU A 24 4.67 -9.99 -8.37
CA GLU A 24 4.63 -10.48 -9.74
C GLU A 24 3.21 -10.97 -10.06
N ILE A 25 2.67 -10.54 -11.20
CA ILE A 25 1.37 -10.97 -11.69
C ILE A 25 1.53 -11.55 -13.09
N ASP A 26 0.80 -12.63 -13.38
CA ASP A 26 0.75 -13.24 -14.71
C ASP A 26 -0.51 -12.81 -15.45
N LEU A 27 -0.34 -12.13 -16.57
CA LEU A 27 -1.40 -11.64 -17.43
C LEU A 27 -1.87 -12.68 -18.47
N GLY A 28 -1.42 -13.92 -18.37
CA GLY A 28 -1.87 -15.02 -19.22
C GLY A 28 -1.65 -14.72 -20.71
N THR A 29 -2.73 -14.87 -21.50
CA THR A 29 -2.73 -14.61 -22.95
C THR A 29 -2.84 -13.14 -23.32
N GLN A 30 -2.97 -12.25 -22.32
CA GLN A 30 -3.24 -10.82 -22.50
C GLN A 30 -4.61 -10.54 -23.16
N SER A 31 -5.54 -11.50 -23.09
CA SER A 31 -6.94 -11.22 -23.33
C SER A 31 -7.49 -10.30 -22.24
N LEU A 32 -8.58 -9.57 -22.53
CA LEU A 32 -9.24 -8.71 -21.55
C LEU A 32 -9.58 -9.48 -20.27
N HIS A 33 -10.15 -10.68 -20.41
CA HIS A 33 -10.54 -11.53 -19.30
C HIS A 33 -9.36 -11.93 -18.41
N ASP A 34 -8.23 -12.33 -19.02
CA ASP A 34 -7.04 -12.72 -18.25
C ASP A 34 -6.45 -11.53 -17.50
N ILE A 35 -6.43 -10.35 -18.12
CA ILE A 35 -5.93 -9.12 -17.50
C ILE A 35 -6.82 -8.73 -16.30
N GLU A 36 -8.14 -8.72 -16.48
CA GLU A 36 -9.09 -8.39 -15.41
C GLU A 36 -8.96 -9.36 -14.24
N GLY A 37 -8.88 -10.66 -14.51
CA GLY A 37 -8.70 -11.68 -13.49
C GLY A 37 -7.37 -11.55 -12.74
N ALA A 38 -6.28 -11.30 -13.46
CA ALA A 38 -4.96 -11.11 -12.85
C ALA A 38 -4.91 -9.87 -11.94
N VAL A 39 -5.51 -8.76 -12.39
CA VAL A 39 -5.59 -7.52 -11.61
C VAL A 39 -6.51 -7.69 -10.40
N GLU A 40 -7.63 -8.40 -10.53
CA GLU A 40 -8.53 -8.69 -9.41
C GLU A 40 -7.84 -9.52 -8.32
N ASN A 41 -7.15 -10.60 -8.72
CA ASN A 41 -6.39 -11.44 -7.80
C ASN A 41 -5.29 -10.63 -7.09
N TRP A 42 -4.59 -9.76 -7.81
CA TRP A 42 -3.60 -8.87 -7.21
C TRP A 42 -4.22 -7.91 -6.19
N LYS A 43 -5.36 -7.27 -6.50
CA LYS A 43 -6.05 -6.38 -5.56
C LYS A 43 -6.41 -7.10 -4.27
N GLN A 44 -6.93 -8.33 -4.35
CA GLN A 44 -7.32 -9.11 -3.17
C GLN A 44 -6.12 -9.42 -2.25
N GLN A 45 -4.91 -9.51 -2.81
CA GLN A 45 -3.67 -9.71 -2.04
C GLN A 45 -3.09 -8.38 -1.52
N ALA A 46 -3.06 -7.36 -2.37
CA ALA A 46 -2.41 -6.09 -2.06
C ALA A 46 -3.24 -5.19 -1.12
N LEU A 47 -4.57 -5.21 -1.21
CA LEU A 47 -5.42 -4.33 -0.39
C LEU A 47 -5.25 -4.55 1.13
N PRO A 48 -5.22 -5.79 1.66
CA PRO A 48 -4.92 -6.01 3.07
C PRO A 48 -3.55 -5.47 3.52
N GLU A 49 -2.52 -5.60 2.68
CA GLU A 49 -1.18 -5.06 2.97
C GLU A 49 -1.18 -3.53 3.00
N ILE A 50 -1.89 -2.89 2.06
CA ILE A 50 -2.07 -1.44 2.01
C ILE A 50 -2.80 -0.95 3.27
N GLU A 51 -3.91 -1.61 3.63
CA GLU A 51 -4.69 -1.28 4.82
C GLU A 51 -3.84 -1.39 6.09
N ALA A 52 -3.12 -2.50 6.27
CA ALA A 52 -2.24 -2.69 7.41
C ALA A 52 -1.15 -1.61 7.48
N SER A 53 -0.55 -1.25 6.35
CA SER A 53 0.46 -0.17 6.29
C SER A 53 -0.12 1.17 6.74
N LEU A 54 -1.31 1.54 6.26
CA LEU A 54 -1.96 2.80 6.62
C LEU A 54 -2.38 2.83 8.09
N LEU A 55 -2.97 1.75 8.59
CA LEU A 55 -3.38 1.63 9.99
C LEU A 55 -2.17 1.70 10.93
N ASN A 56 -1.05 1.07 10.58
CA ASN A 56 0.17 1.15 11.37
C ASN A 56 0.75 2.57 11.41
N GLN A 57 0.71 3.29 10.29
CA GLN A 57 1.15 4.70 10.25
C GLN A 57 0.27 5.57 11.15
N ALA A 58 -1.06 5.46 11.04
CA ALA A 58 -1.99 6.23 11.86
C ALA A 58 -1.79 5.95 13.36
N GLN A 59 -1.63 4.68 13.74
CA GLN A 59 -1.36 4.29 15.14
C GLN A 59 -0.02 4.82 15.65
N ASN A 60 1.03 4.77 14.83
CA ASN A 60 2.34 5.31 15.19
C ASN A 60 2.28 6.82 15.39
N GLN A 61 1.59 7.54 14.49
CA GLN A 61 1.41 8.98 14.60
C GLN A 61 0.65 9.35 15.88
N PHE A 62 -0.48 8.68 16.14
CA PHE A 62 -1.25 8.88 17.37
C PHE A 62 -0.39 8.65 18.63
N THR A 63 0.40 7.58 18.65
CA THR A 63 1.29 7.26 19.78
C THR A 63 2.34 8.36 20.00
N GLN A 64 2.90 8.92 18.92
CA GLN A 64 3.88 10.01 19.02
C GLN A 64 3.25 11.31 19.53
N GLU A 65 2.01 11.59 19.14
CA GLU A 65 1.28 12.77 19.60
C GLU A 65 0.93 12.68 21.09
N VAL A 66 0.48 11.51 21.57
CA VAL A 66 0.19 11.27 22.99
C VAL A 66 1.46 11.30 23.85
N LYS A 67 2.60 10.87 23.31
CA LYS A 67 3.89 10.87 24.03
C LYS A 67 4.56 12.26 24.07
N LYS A 68 4.10 13.24 23.30
CA LYS A 68 4.63 14.61 23.41
C LYS A 68 4.14 15.21 24.73
N PRO A 69 5.03 15.53 25.68
CA PRO A 69 4.62 16.19 26.91
C PRO A 69 3.95 17.51 26.53
N ALA A 70 2.85 17.86 27.22
CA ALA A 70 2.21 19.16 27.09
C ALA A 70 3.30 20.22 27.18
N ARG A 71 3.51 20.95 26.07
CA ARG A 71 4.46 22.04 25.99
C ARG A 71 4.12 22.98 27.14
N GLN A 72 4.99 23.01 28.17
CA GLN A 72 4.84 23.97 29.26
C GLN A 72 4.88 25.35 28.62
N LEU A 73 3.81 26.11 28.89
CA LEU A 73 3.59 27.50 28.49
C LEU A 73 4.77 28.38 28.90
#